data_AF-A0A7J3F0B8-F1
#
_entry.id   AF-A0A7J3F0B8-F1
#
_cell.length_a   1.000
_cell.length_b   1.000
_cell.length_c   1.000
_cell.angle_alpha   90.00
_cell.angle_beta   90.00
_cell.angle_gamma   90.00
#
_symmetry.space_group_name_H-M   'P 1'
#
loop_
_entity.id
_entity.type
_entity.pdbx_description
1 polymer ?
#
loop_
_entity_poly.entity_id
_entity_poly.type
_entity_poly.pdbx_seq_one_letter_code
_entity_poly.pdbx_strand_id
1 'polypeptide(L)'
;RMSEKTLEMVRSSIESLKSHNTQIAEKISEREKEVDKMYFEFIDELIKCGTTIKCAVSSVLIVRYLERIADHAAYICESIIYIATGQKEVLR
;
A
#
# COMPACT_ATOMS: atom_id res chain seq x y z
N ARG A 1 -8.48 9.26 -2.85
CA ARG A 1 -7.97 8.31 -3.87
C ARG A 1 -6.88 7.41 -3.29
N MET A 2 -5.61 7.82 -3.19
CA MET A 2 -4.56 6.96 -2.61
C MET A 2 -4.85 6.55 -1.16
N SER A 3 -5.39 7.47 -0.35
CA SER A 3 -5.83 7.20 1.02
C SER A 3 -6.93 6.13 1.11
N GLU A 4 -7.88 6.13 0.18
CA GLU A 4 -8.97 5.16 0.13
C GLU A 4 -8.44 3.77 -0.23
N LYS A 5 -7.55 3.69 -1.23
CA LYS A 5 -6.87 2.45 -1.62
C LYS A 5 -6.00 1.89 -0.50
N THR A 6 -5.26 2.75 0.18
CA THR A 6 -4.47 2.39 1.36
C THR A 6 -5.38 1.81 2.45
N LEU A 7 -6.51 2.44 2.72
CA LEU A 7 -7.49 1.96 3.70
C LEU A 7 -8.10 0.62 3.29
N GLU A 8 -8.38 0.41 2.01
CA GLU A 8 -8.86 -0.87 1.49
C GLU A 8 -7.81 -1.99 1.65
N MET A 9 -6.53 -1.70 1.44
CA MET A 9 -5.44 -2.66 1.68
C MET A 9 -5.35 -3.06 3.15
N VAL A 10 -5.43 -2.09 4.06
CA VAL A 10 -5.46 -2.35 5.52
C VAL A 10 -6.69 -3.17 5.91
N ARG A 11 -7.87 -2.88 5.35
CA ARG A 11 -9.08 -3.68 5.60
C ARG A 11 -8.93 -5.11 5.09
N SER A 12 -8.35 -5.27 3.89
CA SER A 12 -8.14 -6.58 3.27
C SER A 12 -7.14 -7.43 4.06
N SER A 13 -6.06 -6.83 4.59
CA SER A 13 -5.09 -7.55 5.41
C SER A 13 -5.70 -8.01 6.74
N ILE A 14 -6.52 -7.16 7.38
CA ILE A 14 -7.26 -7.53 8.60
C ILE A 14 -8.27 -8.64 8.30
N GLU A 15 -9.00 -8.56 7.18
CA GLU A 15 -9.98 -9.57 6.80
C GLU A 15 -9.33 -10.92 6.47
N SER A 16 -8.23 -10.91 5.72
CA SER A 16 -7.44 -12.11 5.44
C SER A 16 -6.94 -12.76 6.73
N LEU A 17 -6.49 -11.96 7.70
CA LEU A 17 -6.04 -12.45 9.00
C LEU A 17 -7.17 -13.12 9.78
N LYS A 18 -8.35 -12.49 9.84
CA LYS A 18 -9.51 -13.00 10.58
C LYS A 18 -10.11 -14.26 9.97
N SER A 19 -10.15 -14.31 8.65
CA SER A 19 -10.75 -15.42 7.91
C SER A 19 -9.78 -16.56 7.60
N HIS A 20 -8.48 -16.39 7.90
CA HIS A 20 -7.40 -17.27 7.46
C HIS A 20 -7.41 -17.52 5.94
N ASN A 21 -7.92 -16.56 5.17
CA ASN A 21 -8.10 -16.71 3.73
C ASN A 21 -6.89 -16.14 2.97
N THR A 22 -6.05 -17.03 2.46
CA THR A 22 -4.85 -16.68 1.67
C THR A 22 -5.19 -16.04 0.34
N GLN A 23 -6.36 -16.32 -0.26
CA GLN A 23 -6.76 -15.73 -1.54
C GLN A 23 -6.97 -14.22 -1.46
N ILE A 24 -7.34 -13.70 -0.28
CA ILE A 24 -7.45 -12.26 -0.05
C ILE A 24 -6.03 -11.65 0.04
N ALA A 25 -5.11 -12.35 0.70
CA ALA A 25 -3.71 -11.94 0.81
C ALA A 25 -3.01 -11.92 -0.55
N GLU A 26 -3.22 -12.92 -1.41
CA GLU A 26 -2.63 -13.00 -2.75
C GLU A 26 -3.03 -11.81 -3.65
N LYS A 27 -4.25 -11.30 -3.49
CA LYS A 27 -4.75 -10.14 -4.26
C LYS A 27 -4.17 -8.80 -3.83
N ILE A 28 -3.38 -8.75 -2.74
CA ILE A 28 -2.83 -7.49 -2.23
C ILE A 28 -1.77 -6.90 -3.18
N SER A 29 -1.04 -7.74 -3.94
CA SER A 29 0.04 -7.31 -4.84
C SER A 29 -0.46 -6.37 -5.95
N GLU A 30 -1.65 -6.63 -6.49
CA GLU A 30 -2.26 -5.76 -7.51
C GLU A 30 -2.57 -4.37 -6.95
N ARG A 31 -3.02 -4.30 -5.68
CA ARG A 31 -3.37 -3.05 -5.00
C ARG A 31 -2.11 -2.27 -4.59
N GLU A 32 -1.06 -2.95 -4.16
CA GLU A 32 0.23 -2.34 -3.88
C GLU A 32 0.78 -1.65 -5.14
N LYS A 33 0.79 -2.34 -6.29
CA LYS A 33 1.21 -1.75 -7.58
C LYS A 33 0.41 -0.51 -7.97
N GLU A 34 -0.89 -0.50 -7.66
CA GLU A 34 -1.75 0.68 -7.87
C GLU A 34 -1.33 1.84 -6.96
N VAL A 35 -1.05 1.57 -5.68
CA VAL A 35 -0.61 2.59 -4.71
C VAL A 35 0.78 3.14 -5.07
N ASP A 36 1.72 2.29 -5.47
CA ASP A 36 3.05 2.69 -5.96
C ASP A 36 2.94 3.60 -7.17
N LYS A 37 2.10 3.22 -8.14
CA LYS A 37 1.85 4.06 -9.32
C LYS A 37 1.28 5.42 -8.92
N MET A 38 0.28 5.46 -8.04
CA MET A 38 -0.30 6.70 -7.53
C MET A 38 0.73 7.57 -6.80
N TYR A 39 1.65 6.95 -6.06
CA TYR A 39 2.74 7.64 -5.38
C TYR A 39 3.63 8.37 -6.41
N PHE A 40 4.12 7.67 -7.43
CA PHE A 40 5.00 8.29 -8.45
C PHE A 40 4.28 9.36 -9.27
N GLU A 41 3.04 9.09 -9.70
CA GLU A 41 2.22 10.07 -10.44
C GLU A 41 2.00 11.35 -9.63
N PHE A 42 1.72 11.24 -8.33
CA PHE A 42 1.54 12.39 -7.46
C PHE A 42 2.82 13.23 -7.33
N ILE A 43 3.99 12.59 -7.21
CA ILE A 43 5.27 13.29 -7.15
C ILE A 43 5.52 14.08 -8.45
N ASP A 44 5.28 13.46 -9.61
CA ASP A 44 5.44 14.10 -10.91
C ASP A 44 4.49 15.31 -11.09
N GLU A 45 3.24 15.18 -10.65
CA GLU A 45 2.26 16.27 -10.65
C GLU A 45 2.68 17.41 -9.73
N LEU A 46 3.15 17.08 -8.52
CA LEU A 46 3.58 18.06 -7.52
C LEU A 46 4.75 18.92 -8.02
N ILE A 47 5.70 18.30 -8.72
CA ILE A 47 6.85 18.99 -9.33
C ILE A 47 6.37 19.98 -10.41
N LYS A 48 5.37 19.61 -11.21
CA LYS A 48 4.84 20.46 -12.29
C LYS A 48 3.98 21.62 -11.77
N CYS A 49 3.32 21.45 -10.62
CA CYS A 49 2.35 22.42 -10.09
C CYS A 49 2.95 23.71 -9.51
N GLY A 50 4.27 23.78 -9.26
CA GLY A 50 4.93 25.03 -8.83
C GLY A 50 4.42 25.59 -7.49
N THR A 51 4.09 24.72 -6.52
CA THR A 51 3.61 25.13 -5.18
C THR A 51 4.74 25.65 -4.29
N THR A 52 4.41 26.21 -3.12
CA THR A 52 5.44 26.62 -2.14
C THR A 52 6.22 25.41 -1.64
N ILE A 53 7.51 25.59 -1.33
CA ILE A 53 8.38 24.51 -0.81
C ILE A 53 7.75 23.84 0.42
N LYS A 54 7.16 24.64 1.33
CA LYS A 54 6.52 24.12 2.54
C LYS A 54 5.34 23.20 2.20
N CYS A 55 4.48 23.61 1.26
CA CYS A 55 3.36 22.76 0.81
C CYS A 55 3.86 21.50 0.10
N ALA A 56 4.87 21.63 -0.76
CA ALA A 56 5.45 20.48 -1.46
C ALA A 56 5.98 19.43 -0.48
N VAL A 57 6.79 19.85 0.50
CA VAL A 57 7.35 18.93 1.50
C VAL A 57 6.26 18.24 2.31
N SER A 58 5.25 18.98 2.78
CA SER A 58 4.11 18.38 3.51
C SER A 58 3.36 17.37 2.65
N SER A 59 3.11 17.68 1.38
CA SER A 59 2.42 16.78 0.44
C SER A 59 3.21 15.50 0.16
N VAL A 60 4.53 15.60 -0.06
CA VAL A 60 5.41 14.44 -0.23
C VAL A 60 5.37 13.54 1.01
N LEU A 61 5.44 14.12 2.21
CA LEU A 61 5.39 13.35 3.45
C LEU A 61 4.06 12.61 3.60
N ILE A 62 2.93 13.24 3.32
CA ILE A 62 1.60 12.61 3.39
C ILE A 62 1.54 11.39 2.46
N VAL A 63 1.94 11.55 1.20
CA VAL A 63 1.86 10.48 0.19
C VAL A 63 2.86 9.37 0.48
N ARG A 64 4.05 9.70 1.00
CA ARG A 64 5.00 8.69 1.53
C ARG A 64 4.43 7.90 2.70
N TYR A 65 3.74 8.54 3.65
CA TYR A 65 3.15 7.79 4.77
C TYR A 65 2.01 6.88 4.31
N LEU A 66 1.24 7.28 3.30
CA LEU A 66 0.22 6.39 2.71
C LEU A 66 0.85 5.16 2.03
N GLU A 67 1.91 5.34 1.24
CA GLU A 67 2.68 4.23 0.65
C GLU A 67 3.20 3.28 1.74
N ARG A 68 3.79 3.81 2.82
CA ARG A 68 4.29 2.99 3.92
C ARG A 68 3.22 2.17 4.62
N ILE A 69 2.02 2.73 4.77
CA ILE A 69 0.89 2.01 5.37
C ILE A 69 0.43 0.89 4.43
N ALA A 70 0.41 1.13 3.12
CA ALA A 70 0.08 0.12 2.11
C ALA A 70 1.12 -1.01 2.09
N ASP A 71 2.42 -0.69 2.12
CA ASP A 71 3.52 -1.65 2.25
C ASP A 71 3.32 -2.54 3.49
N HIS A 72 3.03 -1.94 4.65
CA HIS A 72 2.78 -2.70 5.88
C HIS A 72 1.57 -3.62 5.78
N ALA A 73 0.51 -3.22 5.06
CA ALA A 73 -0.62 -4.10 4.80
C ALA A 73 -0.22 -5.30 3.92
N ALA A 74 0.64 -5.10 2.92
CA ALA A 74 1.18 -6.17 2.09
C ALA A 74 2.07 -7.14 2.90
N TYR A 75 2.96 -6.63 3.76
CA TYR A 75 3.78 -7.47 4.66
C TYR A 75 2.92 -8.35 5.59
N ILE A 76 1.79 -7.83 6.07
CA ILE A 76 0.86 -8.62 6.88
C ILE A 76 0.27 -9.76 6.04
N CYS A 77 -0.14 -9.49 4.81
CA CYS A 77 -0.64 -10.50 3.87
C CYS A 77 0.41 -11.58 3.56
N GLU A 78 1.67 -11.20 3.28
CA GLU A 78 2.78 -12.14 3.10
C GLU A 78 2.96 -13.05 4.32
N SER A 79 2.86 -12.47 5.53
CA SER A 79 2.96 -13.21 6.78
C SER A 79 1.82 -14.21 6.94
N ILE A 80 0.60 -13.86 6.52
CA ILE A 80 -0.56 -14.75 6.56
C ILE A 80 -0.38 -15.93 5.59
N ILE A 81 0.10 -15.66 4.37
CA ILE A 81 0.42 -16.72 3.39
C ILE A 81 1.47 -17.66 3.99
N TYR A 82 2.55 -17.12 4.56
CA TYR A 82 3.58 -17.93 5.21
C TYR A 82 3.03 -18.78 6.35
N ILE A 83 2.18 -18.23 7.22
CA ILE A 83 1.57 -18.97 8.33
C ILE A 83 0.70 -20.12 7.80
N ALA A 84 -0.01 -19.92 6.69
CA ALA A 84 -0.91 -20.92 6.12
C ALA A 84 -0.18 -22.02 5.33
N THR A 85 0.86 -21.67 4.57
CA THR A 85 1.51 -22.58 3.61
C THR A 85 2.88 -23.07 4.06
N GLY A 86 3.51 -22.39 5.02
CA GLY A 86 4.92 -22.57 5.38
C GLY A 86 5.90 -22.04 4.32
N GLN A 87 5.42 -21.41 3.25
CA GLN A 87 6.24 -20.87 2.17
C GLN A 87 6.26 -19.34 2.23
N LYS A 88 7.46 -18.76 2.17
CA LYS A 88 7.60 -17.31 2.12
C LYS A 88 7.36 -16.84 0.70
N GLU A 89 6.27 -16.14 0.49
CA GLU A 89 6.03 -15.37 -0.74
C GLU A 89 6.44 -13.92 -0.52
N VAL A 90 7.10 -13.34 -1.53
CA VAL A 90 7.34 -11.90 -1.61
C VAL A 90 6.36 -11.39 -2.66
N LEU A 91 5.42 -10.56 -2.24
CA LEU A 91 4.34 -10.06 -3.10
C LEU A 91 4.75 -8.79 -3.88
N ARG A 92 6.03 -8.39 -3.73
CA ARG A 92 6.69 -7.22 -4.34
C ARG A 92 7.69 -7.62 -5.43
#